data_AF-M5S2M8-F1
#
_entry.id   AF-M5S2M8-F1
#
_cell.length_a   1.000
_cell.length_b   1.000
_cell.length_c   1.000
_cell.angle_alpha   90.00
_cell.angle_beta   90.00
_cell.angle_gamma   90.00
#
_symmetry.space_group_name_H-M   'P 1'
#
loop_
_entity.id
_entity.type
_entity.pdbx_description
1 polymer ?
#
loop_
_entity_poly.entity_id
_entity_poly.type
_entity_poly.pdbx_seq_one_letter_code
_entity_poly.pdbx_strand_id
1 'polypeptide(L)'
;MIDPFVLTVVFLPVIGYLLLLALIRVSGRVLVTTGGRDLSALFFAMAGMVAIGPMQLFFPGASAALLGPYVWLPMLLLYVLICGLVVLTREPRLVVYGRTANELYPALLRSAQAIDSSAVGDEKNVQVHLPQFGAHLRIEGHQGFDCVSVLAFEPMLPLSFWNHLLGQLRVQVRGISPPSPRRGWAALFVALAMLFLLARSVMGRGDQFVEGFREWLIR
;
A
#
# COMPACT_ATOMS: atom_id res chain seq x y z
N MET A 1 -28.84 -11.56 -6.58
CA MET A 1 -28.05 -10.36 -6.94
C MET A 1 -27.33 -9.89 -5.70
N ILE A 2 -26.11 -9.35 -5.80
CA ILE A 2 -25.32 -8.92 -4.63
C ILE A 2 -25.96 -7.64 -4.03
N ASP A 3 -26.04 -7.60 -2.70
CA ASP A 3 -26.55 -6.48 -1.90
C ASP A 3 -25.69 -5.21 -2.13
N PRO A 4 -26.30 -4.05 -2.46
CA PRO A 4 -25.60 -2.76 -2.57
C PRO A 4 -24.77 -2.37 -1.35
N PHE A 5 -25.21 -2.74 -0.14
CA PHE A 5 -24.46 -2.48 1.09
C PHE A 5 -23.14 -3.25 1.11
N VAL A 6 -23.21 -4.56 0.82
CA VAL A 6 -22.05 -5.46 0.72
C VAL A 6 -21.05 -4.95 -0.32
N LEU A 7 -21.54 -4.56 -1.50
CA LEU A 7 -20.69 -3.97 -2.54
C LEU A 7 -19.99 -2.70 -2.05
N THR A 8 -20.70 -1.85 -1.32
CA THR A 8 -20.15 -0.60 -0.81
C THR A 8 -19.02 -0.85 0.17
N VAL A 9 -19.23 -1.69 1.17
CA VAL A 9 -18.22 -1.98 2.20
C VAL A 9 -16.98 -2.65 1.57
N VAL A 10 -17.16 -3.56 0.61
CA VAL A 10 -16.03 -4.21 -0.09
C VAL A 10 -15.22 -3.22 -0.93
N PHE A 11 -15.88 -2.46 -1.81
CA PHE A 11 -15.19 -1.71 -2.85
C PHE A 11 -14.79 -0.29 -2.45
N LEU A 12 -15.45 0.32 -1.48
CA LEU A 12 -15.13 1.68 -1.04
C LEU A 12 -13.66 1.87 -0.62
N PRO A 13 -13.06 1.02 0.25
CA PRO A 13 -11.65 1.18 0.62
C PRO A 13 -10.69 0.94 -0.56
N VAL A 14 -11.03 0.00 -1.46
CA VAL A 14 -10.26 -0.27 -2.68
C VAL A 14 -10.29 0.93 -3.63
N ILE A 15 -11.46 1.54 -3.85
CA ILE A 15 -11.62 2.74 -4.67
C ILE A 15 -10.79 3.88 -4.09
N GLY A 16 -10.86 4.10 -2.76
CA GLY A 16 -10.05 5.12 -2.09
C GLY A 16 -8.55 4.93 -2.31
N TYR A 17 -8.06 3.69 -2.18
CA TYR A 17 -6.66 3.36 -2.46
C TYR A 17 -6.27 3.61 -3.92
N LEU A 18 -7.11 3.19 -4.88
CA LEU A 18 -6.87 3.42 -6.31
C LEU A 18 -6.88 4.91 -6.66
N LEU A 19 -7.80 5.71 -6.09
CA LEU A 19 -7.83 7.16 -6.28
C LEU A 19 -6.57 7.82 -5.76
N LEU A 20 -6.08 7.41 -4.58
CA LEU A 20 -4.84 7.93 -4.01
C LEU A 20 -3.63 7.58 -4.89
N LEU A 21 -3.52 6.34 -5.34
CA LEU A 21 -2.47 5.91 -6.28
C LEU A 21 -2.55 6.65 -7.62
N ALA A 22 -3.75 6.83 -8.16
CA ALA A 22 -4.00 7.56 -9.39
C ALA A 22 -3.57 9.02 -9.25
N LEU A 23 -3.93 9.67 -8.13
CA LEU A 23 -3.55 11.05 -7.84
C LEU A 23 -2.03 11.21 -7.76
N ILE A 24 -1.34 10.31 -7.07
CA ILE A 24 0.13 10.31 -7.00
C ILE A 24 0.73 10.20 -8.42
N ARG A 25 0.26 9.24 -9.21
CA ARG A 25 0.79 8.97 -10.56
C ARG A 25 0.48 10.09 -11.56
N VAL A 26 -0.73 10.66 -11.53
CA VAL A 26 -1.13 11.76 -12.42
C VAL A 26 -0.43 13.06 -12.03
N SER A 27 -0.16 13.28 -10.74
CA SER A 27 0.57 14.47 -10.27
C SER A 27 2.04 14.52 -10.74
N GLY A 28 2.57 13.45 -11.32
CA GLY A 28 3.97 13.33 -11.74
C GLY A 28 4.97 13.29 -10.57
N ARG A 29 4.48 13.36 -9.33
CA ARG A 29 5.31 13.34 -8.12
C ARG A 29 5.73 11.91 -7.78
N VAL A 30 6.95 11.77 -7.31
CA VAL A 30 7.44 10.50 -6.76
C VAL A 30 7.08 10.40 -5.30
N LEU A 31 6.44 9.30 -4.94
CA LEU A 31 6.21 8.96 -3.54
C LEU A 31 7.23 7.91 -3.10
N VAL A 32 8.06 8.29 -2.14
CA VAL A 32 8.98 7.38 -1.43
C VAL A 32 8.40 7.11 -0.05
N THR A 33 8.03 5.85 0.19
CA THR A 33 7.43 5.37 1.44
C THR A 33 8.19 4.15 1.97
N THR A 34 7.88 3.75 3.19
CA THR A 34 8.38 2.49 3.77
C THR A 34 7.46 1.34 3.37
N GLY A 35 8.01 0.14 3.26
CA GLY A 35 7.23 -1.07 2.97
C GLY A 35 6.15 -1.35 4.00
N GLY A 36 6.38 -1.00 5.27
CA GLY A 36 5.35 -1.10 6.31
C GLY A 36 4.16 -0.19 6.05
N ARG A 37 4.39 1.10 5.73
CA ARG A 37 3.31 2.05 5.39
C ARG A 37 2.54 1.64 4.15
N ASP A 38 3.27 1.16 3.14
CA ASP A 38 2.69 0.63 1.91
C ASP A 38 1.77 -0.57 2.19
N LEU A 39 2.25 -1.53 2.98
CA LEU A 39 1.49 -2.71 3.35
C LEU A 39 0.29 -2.38 4.23
N SER A 40 0.42 -1.42 5.17
CA SER A 40 -0.72 -0.90 5.94
C SER A 40 -1.80 -0.30 5.04
N ALA A 41 -1.42 0.46 4.00
CA ALA A 41 -2.38 1.02 3.06
C ALA A 41 -3.09 -0.08 2.25
N LEU A 42 -2.37 -1.15 1.89
CA LEU A 42 -2.96 -2.32 1.23
C LEU A 42 -3.93 -3.06 2.17
N PHE A 43 -3.57 -3.28 3.43
CA PHE A 43 -4.47 -3.87 4.42
C PHE A 43 -5.72 -3.00 4.61
N PHE A 44 -5.58 -1.68 4.64
CA PHE A 44 -6.74 -0.80 4.68
C PHE A 44 -7.63 -0.97 3.45
N ALA A 45 -7.05 -1.04 2.24
CA ALA A 45 -7.78 -1.29 1.01
C ALA A 45 -8.54 -2.62 1.02
N MET A 46 -7.96 -3.66 1.63
CA MET A 46 -8.53 -5.00 1.74
C MET A 46 -9.53 -5.16 2.90
N ALA A 47 -9.59 -4.19 3.83
CA ALA A 47 -10.38 -4.32 5.06
C ALA A 47 -11.87 -4.62 4.77
N GLY A 48 -12.43 -4.02 3.72
CA GLY A 48 -13.81 -4.27 3.29
C GLY A 48 -14.09 -5.72 2.88
N MET A 49 -13.17 -6.32 2.14
CA MET A 49 -13.25 -7.75 1.75
C MET A 49 -13.11 -8.66 2.98
N VAL A 50 -12.22 -8.31 3.91
CA VAL A 50 -12.01 -9.08 5.13
C VAL A 50 -13.24 -9.02 6.03
N ALA A 51 -13.83 -7.83 6.20
CA ALA A 51 -15.02 -7.59 7.02
C ALA A 51 -16.25 -8.37 6.55
N ILE A 52 -16.41 -8.53 5.23
CA ILE A 52 -17.56 -9.23 4.64
C ILE A 52 -17.32 -10.73 4.45
N GLY A 53 -16.08 -11.17 4.24
CA GLY A 53 -15.78 -12.58 4.03
C GLY A 53 -15.28 -13.27 5.30
N PRO A 54 -13.95 -13.41 5.49
CA PRO A 54 -13.36 -14.19 6.58
C PRO A 54 -13.81 -13.77 7.96
N MET A 55 -13.97 -12.47 8.22
CA MET A 55 -14.32 -11.97 9.55
C MET A 55 -15.68 -12.51 10.01
N GLN A 56 -16.63 -12.73 9.09
CA GLN A 56 -17.92 -13.34 9.40
C GLN A 56 -17.80 -14.79 9.86
N LEU A 57 -16.78 -15.52 9.41
CA LEU A 57 -16.53 -16.90 9.85
C LEU A 57 -16.05 -16.98 11.31
N PHE A 58 -15.43 -15.90 11.79
CA PHE A 58 -14.96 -15.80 13.17
C PHE A 58 -16.01 -15.24 14.13
N PHE A 59 -17.26 -15.01 13.70
CA PHE A 59 -18.38 -14.69 14.59
C PHE A 59 -18.85 -15.95 15.31
N PRO A 60 -18.53 -16.13 16.60
CA PRO A 60 -19.10 -17.22 17.38
C PRO A 60 -20.55 -16.82 17.68
N GLY A 61 -21.52 -17.64 17.28
CA GLY A 61 -22.94 -17.35 17.56
C GLY A 61 -23.23 -17.09 19.05
N ALA A 62 -22.42 -17.65 19.95
CA ALA A 62 -22.47 -17.40 21.39
C ALA A 62 -22.00 -16.00 21.81
N SER A 63 -21.06 -15.38 21.10
CA SER A 63 -20.53 -14.05 21.43
C SER A 63 -21.42 -12.92 20.92
N ALA A 64 -22.10 -13.11 19.78
CA ALA A 64 -23.14 -12.20 19.29
C ALA A 64 -24.29 -12.04 20.31
N ALA A 65 -24.68 -13.12 20.98
CA ALA A 65 -25.70 -13.09 22.02
C ALA A 65 -25.30 -12.29 23.29
N LEU A 66 -23.99 -12.20 23.59
CA LEU A 66 -23.46 -11.55 24.79
C LEU A 66 -23.05 -10.09 24.57
N LEU A 67 -22.44 -9.79 23.41
CA LEU A 67 -21.87 -8.46 23.12
C LEU A 67 -22.70 -7.66 22.08
N GLY A 68 -23.61 -8.31 21.34
CA GLY A 68 -24.38 -7.66 20.27
C GLY A 68 -23.47 -6.89 19.30
N PRO A 69 -23.81 -5.65 18.92
CA PRO A 69 -23.01 -4.84 17.99
C PRO A 69 -21.56 -4.59 18.43
N TYR A 70 -21.24 -4.75 19.73
CA TYR A 70 -19.88 -4.53 20.23
C TYR A 70 -18.90 -5.64 19.83
N VAL A 71 -19.34 -6.76 19.25
CA VAL A 71 -18.46 -7.82 18.71
C VAL A 71 -17.51 -7.29 17.63
N TRP A 72 -17.91 -6.23 16.91
CA TRP A 72 -17.07 -5.59 15.90
C TRP A 72 -15.78 -5.00 16.49
N LEU A 73 -15.79 -4.59 17.75
CA LEU A 73 -14.64 -3.95 18.39
C LEU A 73 -13.46 -4.92 18.62
N PRO A 74 -13.63 -6.09 19.26
CA PRO A 74 -12.56 -7.09 19.35
C PRO A 74 -12.16 -7.67 17.99
N MET A 75 -13.09 -7.78 17.03
CA MET A 75 -12.78 -8.22 15.66
C MET A 75 -11.88 -7.22 14.91
N LEU A 76 -12.20 -5.93 14.99
CA LEU A 76 -11.38 -4.86 14.41
C LEU A 76 -10.02 -4.82 15.10
N LEU A 77 -9.99 -4.94 16.43
CA LEU A 77 -8.75 -5.00 17.20
C LEU A 77 -7.87 -6.18 16.74
N LEU A 78 -8.45 -7.38 16.64
CA LEU A 78 -7.75 -8.56 16.15
C LEU A 78 -7.21 -8.35 14.73
N TYR A 79 -8.01 -7.75 13.84
CA TYR A 79 -7.58 -7.41 12.49
C TYR A 79 -6.36 -6.48 12.50
N VAL A 80 -6.41 -5.39 13.29
CA VAL A 80 -5.29 -4.45 13.41
C VAL A 80 -4.06 -5.11 14.01
N LEU A 81 -4.22 -5.98 15.01
CA LEU A 81 -3.12 -6.76 15.61
C LEU A 81 -2.46 -7.68 14.59
N ILE A 82 -3.24 -8.42 13.79
CA ILE A 82 -2.72 -9.30 12.75
C ILE A 82 -1.99 -8.48 11.67
N CYS A 83 -2.61 -7.40 11.18
CA CYS A 83 -1.97 -6.51 10.21
C CYS A 83 -0.67 -5.92 10.77
N GLY A 84 -0.69 -5.48 12.03
CA GLY A 84 0.48 -4.97 12.74
C GLY A 84 1.59 -6.01 12.86
N LEU A 85 1.26 -7.24 13.25
CA LEU A 85 2.20 -8.36 13.30
C LEU A 85 2.82 -8.62 11.93
N VAL A 86 2.02 -8.72 10.87
CA VAL A 86 2.55 -8.93 9.51
C VAL A 86 3.45 -7.77 9.08
N VAL A 87 3.11 -6.53 9.41
CA VAL A 87 3.98 -5.37 9.13
C VAL A 87 5.30 -5.43 9.91
N LEU A 88 5.25 -5.82 11.19
CA LEU A 88 6.41 -5.89 12.08
C LEU A 88 7.35 -7.06 11.76
N THR A 89 6.83 -8.18 11.27
CA THR A 89 7.64 -9.36 10.89
C THR A 89 8.30 -9.21 9.52
N ARG A 90 7.93 -8.20 8.73
CA ARG A 90 8.53 -7.96 7.41
C ARG A 90 9.85 -7.20 7.55
N GLU A 91 10.81 -7.59 6.71
CA GLU A 91 12.08 -6.88 6.59
C GLU A 91 11.88 -5.41 6.19
N PRO A 92 12.69 -4.49 6.74
CA PRO A 92 12.63 -3.09 6.38
C PRO A 92 12.98 -2.93 4.90
N ARG A 93 12.06 -2.30 4.16
CA ARG A 93 12.21 -2.01 2.74
C ARG A 93 11.67 -0.61 2.44
N LEU A 94 12.16 -0.01 1.36
CA LEU A 94 11.59 1.23 0.83
C LEU A 94 10.80 0.92 -0.43
N VAL A 95 9.66 1.58 -0.60
CA VAL A 95 8.81 1.46 -1.79
C VAL A 95 8.74 2.82 -2.46
N VAL A 96 9.04 2.84 -3.75
CA VAL A 96 9.04 4.02 -4.59
C VAL A 96 7.99 3.88 -5.68
N TYR A 97 7.07 4.83 -5.72
CA TYR A 97 6.01 4.91 -6.72
C TYR A 97 6.29 5.99 -7.75
N GLY A 98 5.99 5.68 -9.01
CA GLY A 98 6.08 6.60 -10.13
C GLY A 98 7.46 6.67 -10.78
N ARG A 99 8.35 5.70 -10.56
CA ARG A 99 9.64 5.58 -11.27
C ARG A 99 9.92 4.12 -11.59
N THR A 100 10.66 3.88 -12.66
CA THR A 100 11.15 2.54 -13.00
C THR A 100 12.46 2.23 -12.27
N ALA A 101 12.87 0.95 -12.23
CA ALA A 101 14.11 0.53 -11.56
C ALA A 101 15.35 1.25 -12.14
N ASN A 102 15.40 1.40 -13.47
CA ASN A 102 16.52 2.04 -14.18
C ASN A 102 16.59 3.55 -13.91
N GLU A 103 15.44 4.22 -13.80
CA GLU A 103 15.39 5.65 -13.45
C GLU A 103 15.75 5.89 -11.98
N LEU A 104 15.41 4.95 -11.09
CA LEU A 104 15.67 5.05 -9.67
C LEU A 104 17.15 4.77 -9.32
N TYR A 105 17.81 3.88 -10.07
CA TYR A 105 19.21 3.50 -9.86
C TYR A 105 20.18 4.68 -9.67
N PRO A 106 20.26 5.69 -10.57
CA PRO A 106 21.18 6.80 -10.39
C PRO A 106 20.86 7.65 -9.16
N ALA A 107 19.59 7.80 -8.78
CA ALA A 107 19.22 8.48 -7.55
C ALA A 107 19.57 7.66 -6.30
N LEU A 108 19.39 6.34 -6.34
CA LEU A 108 19.78 5.45 -5.25
C LEU A 108 21.30 5.48 -5.04
N LEU A 109 22.09 5.41 -6.12
CA LEU A 109 23.55 5.49 -6.04
C LEU A 109 24.02 6.80 -5.40
N ARG A 110 23.45 7.95 -5.81
CA ARG A 110 23.76 9.25 -5.19
C ARG A 110 23.34 9.31 -3.72
N SER A 111 22.17 8.74 -3.38
CA SER A 111 21.72 8.68 -1.99
C SER A 111 22.62 7.79 -1.13
N ALA A 112 23.09 6.66 -1.67
CA ALA A 112 24.06 5.80 -1.02
C ALA A 112 25.41 6.50 -0.86
N GLN A 113 25.91 7.19 -1.89
CA GLN A 113 27.15 7.97 -1.85
C GLN A 113 27.12 9.13 -0.84
N ALA A 114 25.94 9.72 -0.63
CA ALA A 114 25.74 10.76 0.38
C ALA A 114 25.79 10.22 1.81
N ILE A 115 25.60 8.91 2.00
CA ILE A 115 25.65 8.22 3.30
C ILE A 115 27.02 7.54 3.50
N ASP A 116 27.56 6.93 2.45
CA ASP A 116 28.85 6.27 2.38
C ASP A 116 29.58 6.73 1.11
N SER A 117 30.58 7.59 1.26
CA SER A 117 31.35 8.14 0.14
C SER A 117 32.08 7.08 -0.70
N SER A 118 32.22 5.86 -0.17
CA SER A 118 32.85 4.71 -0.81
C SER A 118 31.84 3.76 -1.47
N ALA A 119 30.56 4.12 -1.54
CA ALA A 119 29.52 3.30 -2.18
C ALA A 119 29.78 3.08 -3.69
N VAL A 120 29.69 1.81 -4.12
CA VAL A 120 29.92 1.38 -5.50
C VAL A 120 28.63 0.79 -6.07
N GLY A 121 28.24 1.20 -7.27
CA GLY A 121 27.07 0.67 -7.97
C GLY A 121 27.41 -0.40 -9.00
N ASP A 122 26.60 -1.46 -9.06
CA ASP A 122 26.55 -2.41 -10.17
C ASP A 122 25.29 -2.17 -11.00
N GLU A 123 25.48 -1.56 -12.18
CA GLU A 123 24.40 -1.18 -13.10
C GLU A 123 23.73 -2.41 -13.74
N LYS A 124 24.45 -3.53 -13.91
CA LYS A 124 23.90 -4.73 -14.56
C LYS A 124 22.88 -5.44 -13.68
N ASN A 125 23.12 -5.46 -12.37
CA ASN A 125 22.23 -6.09 -11.40
C ASN A 125 21.30 -5.10 -10.70
N VAL A 126 21.42 -3.80 -10.99
CA VAL A 126 20.70 -2.71 -10.32
C VAL A 126 20.89 -2.80 -8.80
N GLN A 127 22.15 -2.97 -8.39
CA GLN A 127 22.58 -3.14 -7.01
C GLN A 127 23.56 -2.05 -6.60
N VAL A 128 23.54 -1.65 -5.33
CA VAL A 128 24.45 -0.67 -4.76
C VAL A 128 25.09 -1.26 -3.52
N HIS A 129 26.41 -1.32 -3.50
CA HIS A 129 27.18 -1.83 -2.38
C HIS A 129 27.69 -0.67 -1.52
N LEU A 130 27.42 -0.74 -0.21
CA LEU A 130 27.90 0.19 0.80
C LEU A 130 28.99 -0.48 1.65
N PRO A 131 30.28 -0.28 1.34
CA PRO A 131 31.38 -0.97 2.03
C PRO A 131 31.51 -0.60 3.50
N GLN A 132 31.15 0.63 3.92
CA GLN A 132 31.23 1.03 5.34
C GLN A 132 30.19 0.30 6.20
N PHE A 133 29.06 -0.07 5.59
CA PHE A 133 27.99 -0.80 6.27
C PHE A 133 27.99 -2.30 5.93
N GLY A 134 28.89 -2.74 5.03
CA GLY A 134 28.94 -4.11 4.51
C GLY A 134 27.61 -4.56 3.91
N ALA A 135 26.85 -3.64 3.31
CA ALA A 135 25.47 -3.88 2.90
C ALA A 135 25.27 -3.71 1.40
N HIS A 136 24.49 -4.61 0.81
CA HIS A 136 24.10 -4.59 -0.59
C HIS A 136 22.62 -4.21 -0.69
N LEU A 137 22.36 -3.04 -1.28
CA LEU A 137 21.02 -2.61 -1.64
C LEU A 137 20.67 -3.12 -3.03
N ARG A 138 19.52 -3.76 -3.18
CA ARG A 138 18.98 -4.16 -4.47
C ARG A 138 17.72 -3.40 -4.78
N ILE A 139 17.62 -2.98 -6.03
CA ILE A 139 16.38 -2.47 -6.59
C ILE A 139 15.60 -3.64 -7.19
N GLU A 140 14.47 -3.97 -6.58
CA GLU A 140 13.50 -4.90 -7.14
C GLU A 140 12.36 -4.12 -7.80
N GLY A 141 12.27 -4.21 -9.11
CA GLY A 141 11.17 -3.66 -9.89
C GLY A 141 10.86 -4.59 -11.05
N HIS A 142 9.58 -4.73 -11.38
CA HIS A 142 9.18 -5.52 -12.53
C HIS A 142 9.18 -4.65 -13.79
N GLN A 143 9.67 -5.18 -14.91
CA GLN A 143 9.70 -4.43 -16.18
C GLN A 143 8.27 -4.02 -16.55
N GLY A 144 8.06 -2.72 -16.76
CA GLY A 144 6.73 -2.19 -17.05
C GLY A 144 5.85 -1.89 -15.84
N PHE A 145 6.39 -1.80 -14.62
CA PHE A 145 5.69 -1.22 -13.48
C PHE A 145 6.48 -0.05 -12.89
N ASP A 146 5.79 1.06 -12.61
CA ASP A 146 6.38 2.24 -11.94
C ASP A 146 6.33 2.08 -10.42
N CYS A 147 6.52 0.85 -9.94
CA CYS A 147 6.56 0.51 -8.52
C CYS A 147 7.82 -0.32 -8.28
N VAL A 148 8.67 0.20 -7.41
CA VAL A 148 10.01 -0.34 -7.19
C VAL A 148 10.25 -0.42 -5.70
N SER A 149 10.73 -1.57 -5.23
CA SER A 149 11.17 -1.76 -3.85
C SER A 149 12.68 -1.77 -3.76
N VAL A 150 13.23 -1.04 -2.80
CA VAL A 150 14.64 -1.13 -2.41
C VAL A 150 14.74 -2.03 -1.18
N LEU A 151 15.50 -3.10 -1.33
CA LEU A 151 15.75 -4.11 -0.30
C LEU A 151 17.23 -4.12 0.04
N ALA A 152 17.56 -4.52 1.27
CA ALA A 152 18.91 -4.86 1.64
C ALA A 152 19.03 -6.38 1.71
N PHE A 153 20.15 -6.95 1.26
CA PHE A 153 20.40 -8.38 1.37
C PHE A 153 20.78 -8.80 2.80
N GLU A 154 21.38 -7.89 3.57
CA GLU A 154 21.89 -8.18 4.90
C GLU A 154 20.84 -7.90 5.98
N PRO A 155 20.57 -8.85 6.89
CA PRO A 155 19.40 -8.80 7.77
C PRO A 155 19.50 -7.86 8.99
N MET A 156 20.41 -6.88 9.03
CA MET A 156 20.62 -6.09 10.27
C MET A 156 21.05 -4.63 10.05
N LEU A 157 20.48 -3.94 9.05
CA LEU A 157 20.67 -2.49 8.95
C LEU A 157 19.84 -1.76 10.02
N PRO A 158 20.43 -0.78 10.74
CA PRO A 158 19.70 -0.05 11.77
C PRO A 158 18.55 0.76 11.17
N LEU A 159 17.46 0.92 11.93
CA LEU A 159 16.28 1.68 11.46
C LEU A 159 16.62 3.15 11.12
N SER A 160 17.65 3.71 11.76
CA SER A 160 18.20 5.03 11.46
C SER A 160 18.75 5.12 10.03
N PHE A 161 19.44 4.08 9.54
CA PHE A 161 19.93 4.01 8.17
C PHE A 161 18.79 4.13 7.17
N TRP A 162 17.69 3.37 7.38
CA TRP A 162 16.51 3.42 6.52
C TRP A 162 15.83 4.79 6.52
N ASN A 163 15.76 5.46 7.67
CA ASN A 163 15.21 6.81 7.75
C ASN A 163 16.08 7.85 7.04
N HIS A 164 17.41 7.75 7.17
CA HIS A 164 18.34 8.61 6.45
C HIS A 164 18.30 8.36 4.93
N LEU A 165 18.31 7.09 4.51
CA LEU A 165 18.19 6.70 3.10
C LEU A 165 16.88 7.19 2.50
N LEU A 166 15.76 7.03 3.22
CA LEU A 166 14.46 7.57 2.80
C LEU A 166 14.49 9.09 2.62
N GLY A 167 15.11 9.82 3.56
CA GLY A 167 15.28 11.26 3.47
C GLY A 167 16.08 11.69 2.24
N GLN A 168 17.26 11.08 2.04
CA GLN A 168 18.14 11.38 0.91
C GLN A 168 17.51 10.99 -0.43
N LEU A 169 16.85 9.83 -0.49
CA LEU A 169 16.19 9.35 -1.70
C LEU A 169 15.05 10.28 -2.11
N ARG A 170 14.27 10.81 -1.16
CA ARG A 170 13.24 11.83 -1.47
C ARG A 170 13.81 13.09 -2.09
N VAL A 171 14.98 13.53 -1.65
CA VAL A 171 15.64 14.73 -2.19
C VAL A 171 16.15 14.45 -3.60
N GLN A 172 16.89 13.35 -3.78
CA GLN A 172 17.51 13.01 -5.07
C GLN A 172 16.48 12.68 -6.16
N VAL A 173 15.37 12.03 -5.78
CA VAL A 173 14.35 11.60 -6.74
C VAL A 173 13.46 12.75 -7.25
N ARG A 174 13.36 13.87 -6.50
CA ARG A 174 12.66 15.08 -6.97
C ARG A 174 13.29 15.70 -8.22
N GLY A 175 14.58 15.47 -8.45
CA GLY A 175 15.30 15.98 -9.61
C GLY A 175 15.12 15.15 -10.89
N ILE A 176 14.45 14.00 -10.82
CA ILE A 176 14.22 13.12 -11.97
C ILE A 176 12.94 13.55 -12.68
N SER A 177 12.97 13.67 -14.01
CA SER A 177 11.78 13.97 -14.82
C SER A 177 10.65 12.95 -14.61
N PRO A 178 9.38 13.37 -14.63
CA PRO A 178 8.24 12.47 -14.48
C PRO A 178 8.12 11.52 -15.67
N PRO A 179 7.87 10.20 -15.46
CA PRO A 179 7.54 9.30 -16.54
C PRO A 179 6.15 9.63 -17.06
N SER A 180 5.81 9.08 -18.23
CA SER A 180 4.51 9.32 -18.86
C SER A 180 3.34 8.90 -17.92
N PRO A 181 2.35 9.76 -17.67
CA PRO A 181 1.30 9.50 -16.67
C PRO A 181 0.22 8.51 -17.13
N ARG A 182 0.45 7.73 -18.21
CA ARG A 182 -0.56 6.85 -18.83
C ARG A 182 -1.22 5.90 -17.82
N ARG A 183 -0.43 5.30 -16.94
CA ARG A 183 -0.92 4.36 -15.92
C ARG A 183 -1.70 5.05 -14.79
N GLY A 184 -1.34 6.29 -14.48
CA GLY A 184 -2.09 7.10 -13.51
C GLY A 184 -3.50 7.39 -14.01
N TRP A 185 -3.63 7.76 -15.28
CA TRP A 185 -4.93 7.96 -15.93
C TRP A 185 -5.75 6.67 -16.04
N ALA A 186 -5.12 5.54 -16.37
CA ALA A 186 -5.81 4.25 -16.38
C ALA A 186 -6.37 3.88 -14.99
N ALA A 187 -5.56 4.04 -13.93
CA ALA A 187 -6.02 3.80 -12.56
C ALA A 187 -7.14 4.76 -12.14
N LEU A 188 -7.05 6.04 -12.54
CA LEU A 188 -8.10 7.03 -12.28
C LEU A 188 -9.41 6.64 -12.96
N PHE A 189 -9.36 6.25 -14.23
CA PHE A 189 -10.53 5.84 -14.99
C PHE A 189 -11.20 4.61 -14.35
N VAL A 190 -10.43 3.60 -13.98
CA VAL A 190 -10.95 2.41 -13.29
C VAL A 190 -11.60 2.79 -11.95
N ALA A 191 -10.94 3.62 -11.14
CA ALA A 191 -11.48 4.05 -9.86
C ALA A 191 -12.79 4.84 -10.01
N LEU A 192 -12.87 5.74 -11.00
CA LEU A 192 -14.09 6.50 -11.30
C LEU A 192 -15.20 5.61 -11.84
N ALA A 193 -14.88 4.63 -12.70
CA ALA A 193 -15.86 3.68 -13.22
C ALA A 193 -16.44 2.82 -12.08
N MET A 194 -15.58 2.32 -11.17
CA MET A 194 -16.03 1.59 -9.98
C MET A 194 -16.90 2.46 -9.06
N LEU A 195 -16.50 3.70 -8.80
CA LEU A 195 -17.27 4.64 -8.00
C LEU A 195 -18.64 4.93 -8.63
N PHE A 196 -18.69 5.12 -9.94
CA PHE A 196 -19.93 5.36 -10.68
C PHE A 196 -20.89 4.17 -10.62
N LEU A 197 -20.37 2.95 -10.82
CA LEU A 197 -21.17 1.73 -10.69
C LEU A 197 -21.72 1.53 -9.28
N LEU A 198 -20.90 1.83 -8.26
CA LEU A 198 -21.31 1.76 -6.86
C LEU A 198 -22.39 2.80 -6.55
N ALA A 199 -22.20 4.06 -6.93
CA ALA A 199 -23.20 5.12 -6.75
C ALA A 199 -24.52 4.79 -7.44
N ARG A 200 -24.46 4.28 -8.68
CA ARG A 200 -25.64 3.81 -9.42
C ARG A 200 -26.34 2.66 -8.71
N SER A 201 -25.58 1.73 -8.11
CA SER A 201 -26.15 0.58 -7.38
C SER A 201 -26.90 1.01 -6.13
N VAL A 202 -26.38 2.02 -5.40
CA VAL A 202 -27.01 2.58 -4.20
C VAL A 202 -28.22 3.42 -4.56
N MET A 203 -28.13 4.31 -5.55
CA MET A 203 -29.26 5.15 -5.98
C MET A 203 -30.44 4.34 -6.51
N GLY A 204 -30.20 3.21 -7.18
CA GLY A 204 -31.28 2.36 -7.68
C GLY A 204 -31.95 1.48 -6.62
N ARG A 205 -31.35 1.32 -5.43
CA ARG A 205 -31.77 0.37 -4.38
C ARG A 205 -31.50 0.91 -2.97
N GLY A 206 -31.82 2.18 -2.73
CA GLY A 206 -31.52 2.86 -1.47
C GLY A 206 -32.14 2.17 -0.25
N ASP A 207 -33.36 1.64 -0.39
CA ASP A 207 -34.04 0.95 0.71
C ASP A 207 -33.28 -0.32 1.15
N GLN A 208 -32.80 -1.12 0.19
CA GLN A 208 -32.00 -2.33 0.47
C GLN A 208 -30.65 -1.99 1.13
N PHE A 209 -30.07 -0.84 0.79
CA PHE A 209 -28.82 -0.40 1.40
C PHE A 209 -28.99 -0.10 2.90
N VAL A 210 -30.08 0.59 3.26
CA VAL A 210 -30.38 0.93 4.66
C VAL A 210 -30.71 -0.34 5.47
N GLU A 211 -31.47 -1.25 4.87
CA GLU A 211 -31.84 -2.53 5.48
C GLU A 211 -30.61 -3.42 5.69
N GLY A 212 -29.74 -3.56 4.67
CA GLY A 212 -28.49 -4.31 4.78
C GLY A 212 -27.54 -3.73 5.83
N PHE A 213 -27.44 -2.41 5.95
CA PHE A 213 -26.67 -1.77 7.03
C PHE A 213 -27.24 -2.08 8.42
N ARG A 214 -28.57 -2.02 8.57
CA ARG A 214 -29.24 -2.32 9.84
C ARG A 214 -29.05 -3.78 10.24
N GLU A 215 -29.22 -4.71 9.32
CA GLU A 215 -28.99 -6.14 9.58
C GLU A 215 -27.55 -6.42 9.98
N TRP A 216 -26.59 -5.77 9.32
CA TRP A 216 -25.17 -5.94 9.61
C TRP A 216 -24.77 -5.43 10.99
N LEU A 217 -25.40 -4.34 11.46
CA LEU A 217 -25.09 -3.73 12.75
C LEU A 217 -25.76 -4.43 13.93
N ILE A 218 -26.91 -5.07 13.71
CA ILE A 218 -27.71 -5.72 14.76
C ILE A 218 -27.31 -7.20 14.96
N ARG A 219 -26.59 -7.80 14.00
CA ARG A 219 -25.95 -9.13 14.17
C ARG A 219 -24.85 -9.12 15.23
#